data_AF-A0A6C2YVD4-F1
#
_entry.id   AF-A0A6C2YVD4-F1
#
_cell.length_a   1.000
_cell.length_b   1.000
_cell.length_c   1.000
_cell.angle_alpha   90.00
_cell.angle_beta   90.00
_cell.angle_gamma   90.00
#
_symmetry.space_group_name_H-M   'P 1'
#
loop_
_entity.id
_entity.type
_entity.pdbx_description
1 polymer ?
#
loop_
_entity_poly.entity_id
_entity_poly.type
_entity_poly.pdbx_seq_one_letter_code
_entity_poly.pdbx_strand_id
1 'polypeptide(L)'
;MYERVESEYFTAKRKAAKRICRGEVKPSDLPANAEIRELIQTFARLHEGEQRTANLQKMRLAALWMMRLLRAFRPRLIGSVMTGHIRKGSDIDLHLFSNAIEPITSILESEGLQFEVEHKLVTKHQESRVFTHIHVYDTHPFELTVYAEDKAHYVFRSSITGKAIERASIRELEELITREYPDVNLDEAVQECEEAIDPYSLFRLLLLPLESVKQSAKYHPEGDVLYHLLQVFELAKEARPYDEEFLQAALLHDIGKGIDPYDHVNAGLQALEGVISERTEFLIAHHMDAQALKSGTLGHRMRLRLESSPDFEDLMLLRELDNQGRQVGVTVGTVDDALDYLRELAQSNEGDD
;
A
#
# COMPACT_ATOMS: atom_id res chain seq x y z
N MET A 1 12.20 -13.76 8.36
CA MET A 1 11.20 -13.55 7.31
C MET A 1 9.85 -14.05 7.83
N TYR A 2 8.99 -13.13 8.28
CA TYR A 2 7.65 -13.45 8.79
C TYR A 2 6.62 -12.99 7.74
N GLU A 3 6.15 -13.91 6.91
CA GLU A 3 5.10 -13.61 5.93
C GLU A 3 3.71 -13.74 6.58
N ARG A 4 2.82 -12.78 6.29
CA ARG A 4 1.41 -12.84 6.69
C ARG A 4 0.67 -13.76 5.72
N VAL A 5 0.72 -15.06 5.97
CA VAL A 5 -0.06 -16.05 5.18
C VAL A 5 -1.53 -16.09 5.63
N GLU A 6 -1.88 -15.54 6.80
CA GLU A 6 -3.22 -15.58 7.38
C GLU A 6 -3.53 -14.32 8.20
N SER A 7 -4.69 -13.69 7.95
CA SER A 7 -5.15 -12.49 8.66
C SER A 7 -5.72 -12.76 10.06
N GLU A 8 -6.11 -14.00 10.35
CA GLU A 8 -6.72 -14.41 11.62
C GLU A 8 -5.83 -15.32 12.49
N TYR A 9 -5.58 -14.91 13.74
CA TYR A 9 -4.78 -15.68 14.71
C TYR A 9 -5.27 -17.12 14.93
N PHE A 10 -6.58 -17.36 14.88
CA PHE A 10 -7.16 -18.69 15.10
C PHE A 10 -6.81 -19.67 13.96
N THR A 11 -6.90 -19.19 12.72
CA THR A 11 -6.56 -19.96 11.51
C THR A 11 -5.06 -20.26 11.45
N ALA A 12 -4.23 -19.27 11.79
CA ALA A 12 -2.78 -19.42 11.90
C ALA A 12 -2.37 -20.49 12.95
N LYS A 13 -2.97 -20.45 14.15
CA LYS A 13 -2.70 -21.44 15.21
C LYS A 13 -3.05 -22.86 14.80
N ARG A 14 -4.20 -23.05 14.16
CA ARG A 14 -4.66 -24.38 13.73
C ARG A 14 -3.76 -24.96 12.64
N LYS A 15 -3.30 -24.14 11.69
CA LYS A 15 -2.33 -24.55 10.66
C LYS A 15 -0.97 -24.90 11.27
N ALA A 16 -0.46 -24.10 12.20
CA ALA A 16 0.81 -24.36 12.88
C ALA A 16 0.76 -25.64 13.73
N ALA A 17 -0.30 -25.82 14.52
CA ALA A 17 -0.51 -27.01 15.34
C ALA A 17 -0.58 -28.29 14.51
N LYS A 18 -1.24 -28.25 13.33
CA LYS A 18 -1.31 -29.38 12.40
C LYS A 18 0.06 -29.75 11.79
N ARG A 19 0.99 -28.79 11.68
CA ARG A 19 2.35 -29.04 11.15
C ARG A 19 3.31 -29.59 12.21
N ILE A 20 3.14 -29.18 13.47
CA ILE A 20 4.06 -29.50 14.57
C ILE A 20 3.60 -30.73 15.36
N CYS A 21 2.30 -30.87 15.60
CA CYS A 21 1.74 -31.94 16.44
C CYS A 21 1.32 -33.14 15.57
N ARG A 22 1.74 -34.35 15.95
CA ARG A 22 1.27 -35.61 15.36
C ARG A 22 0.04 -36.11 16.15
N GLY A 23 -1.14 -35.51 15.89
CA GLY A 23 -2.42 -35.90 16.51
C GLY A 23 -3.50 -34.81 16.43
N GLU A 24 -4.71 -35.11 16.89
CA GLU A 24 -5.78 -34.10 17.03
C GLU A 24 -5.44 -33.12 18.16
N VAL A 25 -5.38 -31.83 17.84
CA VAL A 25 -5.10 -30.74 18.80
C VAL A 25 -6.41 -30.09 19.20
N LYS A 26 -6.73 -30.05 20.50
CA LYS A 26 -7.93 -29.38 20.98
C LYS A 26 -7.70 -27.87 21.05
N PRO A 27 -8.75 -27.04 20.89
CA PRO A 27 -8.61 -25.58 21.00
C PRO A 27 -8.02 -25.09 22.33
N SER A 28 -8.19 -25.85 23.41
CA SER A 28 -7.59 -25.60 24.74
C SER A 28 -6.08 -25.78 24.79
N ASP A 29 -5.52 -26.54 23.85
CA ASP A 29 -4.10 -26.90 23.82
C ASP A 29 -3.29 -25.92 22.94
N LEU A 30 -3.97 -24.95 22.32
CA LEU A 30 -3.36 -23.89 21.53
C LEU A 30 -2.94 -22.73 22.44
N PRO A 31 -1.77 -22.12 22.22
CA PRO A 31 -1.32 -20.97 23.00
C PRO A 31 -2.32 -19.82 22.91
N ALA A 32 -2.48 -19.05 23.98
CA ALA A 32 -3.35 -17.89 23.99
C ALA A 32 -2.86 -16.83 22.99
N ASN A 33 -3.77 -16.01 22.46
CA ASN A 33 -3.38 -14.90 21.57
C ASN A 33 -2.36 -13.96 22.24
N ALA A 34 -2.48 -13.77 23.56
CA ALA A 34 -1.55 -12.99 24.38
C ALA A 34 -0.15 -13.62 24.43
N GLU A 35 -0.04 -14.94 24.64
CA GLU A 35 1.25 -15.65 24.69
C GLU A 35 1.97 -15.61 23.34
N ILE A 36 1.23 -15.77 22.23
CA ILE A 36 1.79 -15.61 20.88
C ILE A 36 2.28 -14.18 20.66
N ARG A 37 1.52 -13.19 21.11
CA ARG A 37 1.93 -11.79 21.03
C ARG A 37 3.19 -11.54 21.84
N GLU A 38 3.28 -11.99 23.08
CA GLU A 38 4.47 -11.83 23.95
C GLU A 38 5.72 -12.52 23.36
N LEU A 39 5.57 -13.71 22.79
CA LEU A 39 6.66 -14.41 22.12
C LEU A 39 7.10 -13.68 20.85
N ILE A 40 6.16 -13.20 20.03
CA ILE A 40 6.51 -12.38 18.86
C ILE A 40 7.16 -11.06 19.29
N GLN A 41 6.68 -10.43 20.36
CA GLN A 41 7.29 -9.22 20.94
C GLN A 41 8.73 -9.47 21.40
N THR A 42 8.96 -10.60 22.09
CA THR A 42 10.29 -10.97 22.59
C THR A 42 11.23 -11.31 21.44
N PHE A 43 10.75 -12.06 20.46
CA PHE A 43 11.53 -12.47 19.30
C PHE A 43 11.87 -11.29 18.37
N ALA A 44 10.90 -10.39 18.15
CA ALA A 44 11.09 -9.20 17.32
C ALA A 44 12.05 -8.19 17.97
N ARG A 45 12.06 -8.05 19.31
CA ARG A 45 13.06 -7.26 20.04
C ARG A 45 14.48 -7.84 19.98
N LEU A 46 14.59 -9.17 19.83
CA LEU A 46 15.87 -9.88 19.79
C LEU A 46 16.49 -10.00 18.40
N HIS A 47 15.75 -9.71 17.32
CA HIS A 47 16.20 -9.95 15.94
C HIS A 47 16.13 -8.73 15.01
N GLU A 48 15.51 -7.61 15.38
CA GLU A 48 15.25 -6.49 14.45
C GLU A 48 15.89 -5.19 14.95
N GLY A 49 16.92 -4.71 14.24
CA GLY A 49 17.83 -3.60 14.61
C GLY A 49 17.33 -2.17 14.32
N GLU A 50 18.26 -1.23 14.06
CA GLU A 50 18.04 0.23 13.93
C GLU A 50 16.95 0.63 12.91
N GLN A 51 16.78 -0.14 11.84
CA GLN A 51 15.88 0.13 10.71
C GLN A 51 14.39 0.08 11.09
N ARG A 52 14.00 -0.78 12.03
CA ARG A 52 12.62 -0.82 12.56
C ARG A 52 12.30 0.44 13.36
N THR A 53 13.29 0.98 14.05
CA THR A 53 13.15 2.21 14.84
C THR A 53 12.88 3.41 13.93
N ALA A 54 13.54 3.46 12.77
CA ALA A 54 13.32 4.48 11.75
C ALA A 54 11.94 4.36 11.08
N ASN A 55 11.50 3.16 10.68
CA ASN A 55 10.17 3.00 10.09
C ASN A 55 9.05 3.31 11.11
N LEU A 56 9.19 2.87 12.37
CA LEU A 56 8.24 3.20 13.43
C LEU A 56 8.16 4.71 13.69
N GLN A 57 9.29 5.41 13.60
CA GLN A 57 9.35 6.86 13.71
C GLN A 57 8.57 7.53 12.57
N LYS A 58 8.82 7.14 11.31
CA LYS A 58 8.07 7.63 10.14
C LYS A 58 6.56 7.42 10.32
N MET A 59 6.14 6.21 10.68
CA MET A 59 4.72 5.90 10.91
C MET A 59 4.09 6.72 12.05
N ARG A 60 4.84 7.03 13.12
CA ARG A 60 4.34 7.87 14.22
C ARG A 60 4.22 9.34 13.83
N LEU A 61 5.12 9.84 12.98
CA LEU A 61 5.05 11.20 12.43
C LEU A 61 3.87 11.33 11.47
N ALA A 62 3.69 10.37 10.56
CA ALA A 62 2.51 10.29 9.69
C ALA A 62 1.20 10.20 10.50
N ALA A 63 1.18 9.38 11.55
CA ALA A 63 0.06 9.34 12.49
C ALA A 63 -0.22 10.70 13.13
N LEU A 64 0.82 11.39 13.61
CA LEU A 64 0.67 12.70 14.22
C LEU A 64 0.11 13.75 13.24
N TRP A 65 0.62 13.76 12.01
CA TRP A 65 0.11 14.62 10.93
C TRP A 65 -1.39 14.39 10.68
N MET A 66 -1.80 13.15 10.41
CA MET A 66 -3.22 12.80 10.20
C MET A 66 -4.10 13.15 11.41
N MET A 67 -3.58 12.93 12.63
CA MET A 67 -4.29 13.31 13.85
C MET A 67 -4.42 14.83 14.02
N ARG A 68 -3.43 15.62 13.59
CA ARG A 68 -3.50 17.09 13.58
C ARG A 68 -4.50 17.59 12.54
N LEU A 69 -4.51 17.00 11.34
CA LEU A 69 -5.50 17.26 10.30
C LEU A 69 -6.92 17.00 10.78
N LEU A 70 -7.15 15.83 11.40
CA LEU A 70 -8.46 15.40 11.89
C LEU A 70 -8.75 15.79 13.35
N ARG A 71 -8.04 16.80 13.89
CA ARG A 71 -8.13 17.21 15.32
C ARG A 71 -9.55 17.44 15.83
N ALA A 72 -10.46 17.89 14.96
CA ALA A 72 -11.86 18.17 15.29
C ALA A 72 -12.59 16.92 15.80
N PHE A 73 -12.17 15.72 15.39
CA PHE A 73 -12.81 14.45 15.71
C PHE A 73 -12.13 13.67 16.85
N ARG A 74 -11.29 14.37 17.63
CA ARG A 74 -10.59 13.84 18.82
C ARG A 74 -9.84 12.52 18.55
N PRO A 75 -8.98 12.47 17.53
CA PRO A 75 -8.38 11.22 17.08
C PRO A 75 -7.54 10.56 18.17
N ARG A 76 -7.50 9.22 18.15
CA ARG A 76 -6.68 8.42 19.05
C ARG A 76 -5.91 7.36 18.27
N LEU A 77 -4.59 7.44 18.32
CA LEU A 77 -3.71 6.41 17.78
C LEU A 77 -3.83 5.15 18.65
N ILE A 78 -4.03 4.00 18.01
CA ILE A 78 -4.06 2.70 18.66
C ILE A 78 -3.13 1.72 17.93
N GLY A 79 -3.23 0.43 18.25
CA GLY A 79 -2.64 -0.60 17.41
C GLY A 79 -1.11 -0.72 17.52
N SER A 80 -0.51 -1.21 16.43
CA SER A 80 0.91 -1.61 16.40
C SER A 80 1.85 -0.40 16.52
N VAL A 81 1.50 0.72 15.88
CA VAL A 81 2.26 1.99 15.86
C VAL A 81 2.29 2.65 17.24
N MET A 82 1.16 2.65 17.95
CA MET A 82 1.08 3.12 19.34
C MET A 82 1.99 2.30 20.25
N THR A 83 1.86 0.97 20.19
CA THR A 83 2.58 0.06 21.11
C THR A 83 4.04 -0.16 20.70
N GLY A 84 4.48 0.34 19.54
CA GLY A 84 5.83 0.16 19.00
C GLY A 84 6.11 -1.22 18.40
N HIS A 85 5.08 -2.03 18.16
CA HIS A 85 5.23 -3.41 17.67
C HIS A 85 4.81 -3.56 16.20
N ILE A 86 5.29 -2.66 15.35
CA ILE A 86 5.05 -2.71 13.91
C ILE A 86 5.72 -3.94 13.28
N ARG A 87 5.14 -4.41 12.17
CA ARG A 87 5.63 -5.49 11.30
C ARG A 87 5.59 -4.98 9.85
N LYS A 88 6.23 -5.70 8.91
CA LYS A 88 6.08 -5.40 7.49
C LYS A 88 4.59 -5.36 7.10
N GLY A 89 4.16 -4.31 6.38
CA GLY A 89 2.76 -4.09 5.99
C GLY A 89 1.82 -3.73 7.15
N SER A 90 2.31 -3.10 8.22
CA SER A 90 1.43 -2.57 9.27
C SER A 90 0.77 -1.28 8.82
N ASP A 91 -0.50 -1.12 9.18
CA ASP A 91 -1.32 0.07 9.04
C ASP A 91 -1.25 0.98 10.27
N ILE A 92 -1.67 2.23 10.08
CA ILE A 92 -1.86 3.22 11.14
C ILE A 92 -3.34 3.23 11.55
N ASP A 93 -3.62 2.59 12.68
CA ASP A 93 -4.97 2.53 13.25
C ASP A 93 -5.35 3.79 14.03
N LEU A 94 -6.38 4.52 13.58
CA LEU A 94 -6.93 5.67 14.31
C LEU A 94 -8.40 5.46 14.69
N HIS A 95 -8.74 5.77 15.94
CA HIS A 95 -10.13 5.95 16.34
C HIS A 95 -10.54 7.42 16.21
N LEU A 96 -11.65 7.67 15.52
CA LEU A 96 -12.29 8.99 15.40
C LEU A 96 -13.64 9.00 16.10
N PHE A 97 -14.08 10.18 16.56
CA PHE A 97 -15.33 10.35 17.28
C PHE A 97 -16.20 11.40 16.60
N SER A 98 -17.22 10.94 15.88
CA SER A 98 -18.19 11.77 15.17
C SER A 98 -19.51 11.03 15.00
N ASN A 99 -20.63 11.76 14.99
CA ASN A 99 -21.95 11.21 14.69
C ASN A 99 -22.27 11.17 13.18
N ALA A 100 -21.38 11.74 12.36
CA ALA A 100 -21.51 11.85 10.91
C ALA A 100 -20.13 11.66 10.25
N ILE A 101 -20.08 11.05 9.07
CA ILE A 101 -18.81 10.76 8.38
C ILE A 101 -18.43 11.85 7.38
N GLU A 102 -19.41 12.60 6.90
CA GLU A 102 -19.28 13.61 5.85
C GLU A 102 -18.28 14.71 6.21
N PRO A 103 -18.22 15.22 7.46
CA PRO A 103 -17.19 16.19 7.83
C PRO A 103 -15.77 15.61 7.83
N ILE A 104 -15.62 14.30 8.04
CA ILE A 104 -14.31 13.62 8.01
C ILE A 104 -13.87 13.47 6.55
N THR A 105 -14.73 12.89 5.71
CA THR A 105 -14.43 12.67 4.29
C THR A 105 -14.20 13.99 3.55
N SER A 106 -14.94 15.05 3.88
CA SER A 106 -14.72 16.38 3.27
C SER A 106 -13.35 16.97 3.58
N ILE A 107 -12.76 16.70 4.75
CA ILE A 107 -11.41 17.15 5.07
C ILE A 107 -10.38 16.32 4.30
N LEU A 108 -10.58 15.00 4.22
CA LEU A 108 -9.70 14.12 3.43
C LEU A 108 -9.70 14.53 1.94
N GLU A 109 -10.88 14.82 1.38
CA GLU A 109 -11.04 15.31 0.00
C GLU A 109 -10.36 16.67 -0.23
N SER A 110 -10.44 17.61 0.74
CA SER A 110 -9.82 18.93 0.58
C SER A 110 -8.30 18.87 0.58
N GLU A 111 -7.72 17.89 1.29
CA GLU A 111 -6.28 17.59 1.27
C GLU A 111 -5.89 16.68 0.10
N GLY A 112 -6.82 16.31 -0.79
CA GLY A 112 -6.53 15.47 -1.96
C GLY A 112 -6.28 13.99 -1.63
N LEU A 113 -6.55 13.55 -0.41
CA LEU A 113 -6.30 12.19 0.06
C LEU A 113 -7.29 11.20 -0.56
N GLN A 114 -6.76 10.07 -1.03
CA GLN A 114 -7.57 8.98 -1.57
C GLN A 114 -8.04 8.07 -0.43
N PHE A 115 -9.32 7.71 -0.41
CA PHE A 115 -9.86 6.81 0.60
C PHE A 115 -11.04 5.98 0.12
N GLU A 116 -11.30 4.88 0.82
CA GLU A 116 -12.50 4.05 0.68
C GLU A 116 -13.28 4.00 2.00
N VAL A 117 -14.61 3.97 1.92
CA VAL A 117 -15.49 3.81 3.09
C VAL A 117 -16.08 2.41 3.11
N GLU A 118 -15.75 1.64 4.15
CA GLU A 118 -16.27 0.30 4.39
C GLU A 118 -17.29 0.31 5.54
N HIS A 119 -18.47 -0.29 5.30
CA HIS A 119 -19.49 -0.49 6.33
C HIS A 119 -19.57 -1.96 6.74
N LYS A 120 -19.09 -2.28 7.94
CA LYS A 120 -19.07 -3.65 8.46
C LYS A 120 -20.19 -3.88 9.46
N LEU A 121 -21.13 -4.74 9.10
CA LEU A 121 -22.22 -5.15 10.00
C LEU A 121 -21.71 -6.25 10.94
N VAL A 122 -21.58 -5.92 12.22
CA VAL A 122 -21.17 -6.86 13.26
C VAL A 122 -22.38 -7.20 14.12
N THR A 123 -22.78 -8.47 14.10
CA THR A 123 -23.83 -8.99 14.98
C THR A 123 -23.19 -9.63 16.20
N LYS A 124 -23.41 -9.05 17.38
CA LYS A 124 -22.94 -9.60 18.66
C LYS A 124 -24.07 -9.59 19.68
N HIS A 125 -24.34 -10.73 20.29
CA HIS A 125 -25.40 -10.89 21.30
C HIS A 125 -26.80 -10.41 20.85
N GLN A 126 -27.22 -10.74 19.62
CA GLN A 126 -28.51 -10.33 19.00
C GLN A 126 -28.67 -8.83 18.72
N GLU A 127 -27.64 -8.01 18.95
CA GLU A 127 -27.57 -6.63 18.46
C GLU A 127 -26.69 -6.58 17.20
N SER A 128 -27.23 -6.07 16.10
CA SER A 128 -26.46 -5.72 14.91
C SER A 128 -26.01 -4.27 15.01
N ARG A 129 -24.70 -4.03 14.89
CA ARG A 129 -24.11 -2.68 14.81
C ARG A 129 -23.31 -2.56 13.53
N VAL A 130 -23.50 -1.44 12.83
CA VAL A 130 -22.67 -1.07 11.70
C VAL A 130 -21.45 -0.33 12.24
N PHE A 131 -20.26 -0.80 11.86
CA PHE A 131 -19.00 -0.11 12.06
C PHE A 131 -18.60 0.54 10.74
N THR A 132 -18.17 1.79 10.79
CA THR A 132 -17.68 2.50 9.61
C THR A 132 -16.17 2.64 9.72
N HIS A 133 -15.48 2.11 8.72
CA HIS A 133 -14.04 2.19 8.54
C HIS A 133 -13.77 3.06 7.32
N ILE A 134 -12.83 3.98 7.42
CA ILE A 134 -12.33 4.75 6.27
C ILE A 134 -10.87 4.33 6.09
N HIS A 135 -10.58 3.71 4.96
CA HIS A 135 -9.23 3.28 4.58
C HIS A 135 -8.61 4.41 3.76
N VAL A 136 -7.60 5.09 4.29
CA VAL A 136 -6.90 6.17 3.57
C VAL A 136 -5.61 5.62 2.99
N TYR A 137 -5.42 5.82 1.70
CA TYR A 137 -4.23 5.43 0.97
C TYR A 137 -3.19 6.54 1.05
N ASP A 138 -2.02 6.18 1.55
CA ASP A 138 -0.86 7.06 1.70
C ASP A 138 0.40 6.15 1.73
N THR A 139 1.58 6.75 1.87
CA THR A 139 2.88 6.09 2.10
C THR A 139 2.77 4.99 3.17
N HIS A 140 2.04 5.28 4.25
CA HIS A 140 1.61 4.31 5.23
C HIS A 140 0.07 4.26 5.25
N PRO A 141 -0.55 3.10 5.01
CA PRO A 141 -2.01 3.02 4.98
C PRO A 141 -2.62 3.33 6.34
N PHE A 142 -3.72 4.08 6.36
CA PHE A 142 -4.47 4.39 7.58
C PHE A 142 -5.80 3.64 7.62
N GLU A 143 -6.12 3.01 8.75
CA GLU A 143 -7.46 2.51 9.05
C GLU A 143 -8.14 3.43 10.08
N LEU A 144 -9.11 4.24 9.63
CA LEU A 144 -9.86 5.15 10.49
C LEU A 144 -11.19 4.50 10.93
N THR A 145 -11.29 4.08 12.18
CA THR A 145 -12.56 3.58 12.74
C THR A 145 -13.36 4.72 13.35
N VAL A 146 -14.57 4.95 12.84
CA VAL A 146 -15.45 6.05 13.30
C VAL A 146 -16.45 5.56 14.35
N TYR A 147 -16.45 6.19 15.52
CA TYR A 147 -17.41 5.96 16.59
C TYR A 147 -18.28 7.19 16.85
N ALA A 148 -19.48 6.96 17.40
CA ALA A 148 -20.33 8.03 17.92
C ALA A 148 -19.59 8.87 18.98
N GLU A 149 -19.92 10.17 19.05
CA GLU A 149 -19.18 11.13 19.87
C GLU A 149 -19.24 10.81 21.37
N ASP A 150 -20.34 10.23 21.84
CA ASP A 150 -20.55 9.80 23.22
C ASP A 150 -19.58 8.68 23.67
N LYS A 151 -18.93 8.00 22.71
CA LYS A 151 -17.92 6.97 22.97
C LYS A 151 -16.50 7.50 23.09
N ALA A 152 -16.27 8.82 23.00
CA ALA A 152 -14.92 9.40 23.15
C ALA A 152 -14.21 8.98 24.44
N HIS A 153 -14.96 8.84 25.53
CA HIS A 153 -14.44 8.41 26.83
C HIS A 153 -14.58 6.91 27.09
N TYR A 154 -15.18 6.16 26.17
CA TYR A 154 -15.35 4.72 26.30
C TYR A 154 -13.98 4.03 26.26
N VAL A 155 -13.78 3.07 27.18
CA VAL A 155 -12.58 2.25 27.23
C VAL A 155 -12.82 1.01 26.39
N PHE A 156 -12.39 1.06 25.14
CA PHE A 156 -12.43 -0.09 24.25
C PHE A 156 -11.52 -1.20 24.76
N ARG A 157 -11.93 -2.45 24.56
CA ARG A 157 -11.14 -3.63 24.91
C ARG A 157 -10.57 -4.26 23.65
N SER A 158 -9.30 -4.65 23.71
CA SER A 158 -8.64 -5.35 22.62
C SER A 158 -9.33 -6.70 22.40
N SER A 159 -9.70 -7.00 21.16
CA SER A 159 -10.20 -8.32 20.76
C SER A 159 -9.16 -9.44 20.92
N ILE A 160 -7.87 -9.08 21.04
CA ILE A 160 -6.75 -10.01 21.11
C ILE A 160 -6.39 -10.34 22.56
N THR A 161 -6.33 -9.33 23.44
CA THR A 161 -5.89 -9.50 24.83
C THR A 161 -7.02 -9.39 25.86
N GLY A 162 -8.20 -8.86 25.48
CA GLY A 162 -9.31 -8.58 26.38
C GLY A 162 -9.09 -7.41 27.35
N LYS A 163 -7.88 -6.83 27.38
CA LYS A 163 -7.50 -5.67 28.19
C LYS A 163 -7.93 -4.36 27.50
N ALA A 164 -7.89 -3.25 28.24
CA ALA A 164 -8.10 -1.91 27.66
C ALA A 164 -7.12 -1.69 26.50
N ILE A 165 -7.60 -1.16 25.39
CA ILE A 165 -6.76 -0.79 24.24
C ILE A 165 -5.86 0.36 24.66
N GLU A 166 -4.55 0.15 24.48
CA GLU A 166 -3.58 1.23 24.62
C GLU A 166 -3.80 2.24 23.51
N ARG A 167 -3.95 3.51 23.88
CA ARG A 167 -4.29 4.60 22.97
C ARG A 167 -3.56 5.88 23.35
N ALA A 168 -3.27 6.73 22.37
CA ALA A 168 -2.65 8.03 22.57
C ALA A 168 -3.49 9.15 21.92
N SER A 169 -3.71 10.26 22.63
CA SER A 169 -4.05 11.55 22.03
C SER A 169 -2.87 12.14 21.27
N ILE A 170 -3.14 13.18 20.49
CA ILE A 170 -2.13 14.06 19.88
C ILE A 170 -1.04 14.42 20.89
N ARG A 171 -1.41 14.99 22.05
CA ARG A 171 -0.45 15.37 23.10
C ARG A 171 0.36 14.19 23.62
N GLU A 172 -0.29 13.05 23.90
CA GLU A 172 0.41 11.86 24.38
C GLU A 172 1.36 11.29 23.33
N LEU A 173 1.03 11.40 22.05
CA LEU A 173 1.89 10.99 20.93
C LEU A 173 3.07 11.96 20.73
N GLU A 174 2.85 13.28 20.85
CA GLU A 174 3.91 14.29 20.82
C GLU A 174 4.91 14.07 21.97
N GLU A 175 4.42 13.84 23.19
CA GLU A 175 5.24 13.51 24.36
C GLU A 175 6.02 12.20 24.15
N LEU A 176 5.39 11.19 23.53
CA LEU A 176 6.02 9.92 23.19
C LEU A 176 7.15 10.10 22.16
N ILE A 177 6.90 10.81 21.05
CA ILE A 177 7.88 11.04 19.98
C ILE A 177 9.05 11.86 20.52
N THR A 178 8.79 12.94 21.27
CA THR A 178 9.84 13.78 21.86
C THR A 178 10.74 12.98 22.80
N ARG A 179 10.17 12.04 23.56
CA ARG A 179 10.93 11.19 24.49
C ARG A 179 11.78 10.14 23.76
N GLU A 180 11.27 9.54 22.70
CA GLU A 180 11.95 8.44 21.99
C GLU A 180 12.87 8.94 20.86
N TYR A 181 12.61 10.13 20.31
CA TYR A 181 13.35 10.73 19.20
C TYR A 181 13.65 12.22 19.50
N PRO A 182 14.51 12.51 20.48
CA PRO A 182 14.73 13.89 20.96
C PRO A 182 15.34 14.83 19.91
N ASP A 183 15.97 14.27 18.86
CA ASP A 183 16.61 15.03 17.79
C ASP A 183 15.63 15.42 16.67
N VAL A 184 14.38 14.93 16.68
CA VAL A 184 13.37 15.30 15.68
C VAL A 184 12.68 16.59 16.07
N ASN A 185 12.69 17.56 15.16
CA ASN A 185 11.80 18.70 15.22
C ASN A 185 10.40 18.27 14.72
N LEU A 186 9.46 18.14 15.66
CA LEU A 186 8.10 17.66 15.37
C LEU A 186 7.37 18.48 14.31
N ASP A 187 7.53 19.80 14.33
CA ASP A 187 6.76 20.66 13.42
C ASP A 187 7.34 20.61 12.00
N GLU A 188 8.66 20.57 11.86
CA GLU A 188 9.32 20.35 10.56
C GLU A 188 9.00 18.96 10.00
N ALA A 189 9.10 17.92 10.83
CA ALA A 189 8.84 16.55 10.38
C ALA A 189 7.36 16.30 10.00
N VAL A 190 6.41 16.96 10.69
CA VAL A 190 4.99 16.90 10.31
C VAL A 190 4.72 17.67 9.02
N GLN A 191 5.39 18.82 8.82
CA GLN A 191 5.31 19.58 7.58
C GLN A 191 5.84 18.77 6.39
N GLU A 192 6.95 18.05 6.57
CA GLU A 192 7.49 17.14 5.55
C GLU A 192 6.50 16.03 5.19
N CYS A 193 5.76 15.48 6.16
CA CYS A 193 4.68 14.52 5.87
C CYS A 193 3.52 15.15 5.10
N GLU A 194 3.17 16.41 5.40
CA GLU A 194 2.11 17.15 4.69
C GLU A 194 2.48 17.43 3.23
N GLU A 195 3.76 17.71 2.96
CA GLU A 195 4.27 18.02 1.62
C GLU A 195 4.65 16.76 0.81
N ALA A 196 4.74 15.60 1.46
CA ALA A 196 5.09 14.35 0.80
C ALA A 196 3.95 13.89 -0.14
N ILE A 197 4.22 13.88 -1.44
CA ILE A 197 3.32 13.29 -2.43
C ILE A 197 3.44 11.77 -2.34
N ASP A 198 2.37 11.06 -1.97
CA ASP A 198 2.30 9.61 -2.12
C ASP A 198 2.25 9.25 -3.63
N PRO A 199 3.31 8.66 -4.20
CA PRO A 199 3.34 8.31 -5.63
C PRO A 199 2.21 7.35 -6.00
N TYR A 200 1.83 6.44 -5.09
CA TYR A 200 0.80 5.44 -5.36
C TYR A 200 -0.60 6.07 -5.46
N SER A 201 -0.86 7.14 -4.72
CA SER A 201 -2.10 7.92 -4.85
C SER A 201 -2.20 8.56 -6.23
N LEU A 202 -1.10 9.10 -6.76
CA LEU A 202 -1.04 9.62 -8.13
C LEU A 202 -1.21 8.49 -9.16
N PHE A 203 -0.53 7.36 -8.99
CA PHE A 203 -0.69 6.21 -9.88
C PHE A 203 -2.14 5.72 -9.92
N ARG A 204 -2.79 5.63 -8.76
CA ARG A 204 -4.21 5.28 -8.66
C ARG A 204 -5.09 6.23 -9.46
N LEU A 205 -4.88 7.53 -9.30
CA LEU A 205 -5.62 8.58 -10.02
C LEU A 205 -5.45 8.45 -11.55
N LEU A 206 -4.26 8.07 -12.01
CA LEU A 206 -3.96 7.89 -13.43
C LEU A 206 -4.50 6.56 -13.99
N LEU A 207 -4.55 5.50 -13.17
CA LEU A 207 -4.99 4.16 -13.58
C LEU A 207 -6.51 4.03 -13.66
N LEU A 208 -7.26 4.51 -12.66
CA LEU A 208 -8.71 4.29 -12.58
C LEU A 208 -9.50 4.75 -13.83
N PRO A 209 -9.23 5.93 -14.43
CA PRO A 209 -9.95 6.37 -15.63
C PRO A 209 -9.74 5.46 -16.86
N LEU A 210 -8.66 4.67 -16.89
CA LEU A 210 -8.26 3.85 -18.03
C LEU A 210 -9.21 2.68 -18.32
N GLU A 211 -10.08 2.31 -17.37
CA GLU A 211 -11.17 1.33 -17.59
C GLU A 211 -12.13 1.78 -18.71
N SER A 212 -12.30 3.11 -18.83
CA SER A 212 -13.14 3.74 -19.83
C SER A 212 -12.44 3.94 -21.18
N VAL A 213 -11.12 3.78 -21.24
CA VAL A 213 -10.30 4.02 -22.45
C VAL A 213 -10.25 2.75 -23.29
N LYS A 214 -11.13 2.65 -24.28
CA LYS A 214 -11.21 1.48 -25.18
C LYS A 214 -10.09 1.46 -26.21
N GLN A 215 -9.51 0.28 -26.39
CA GLN A 215 -8.46 0.02 -27.37
C GLN A 215 -9.03 -0.62 -28.65
N SER A 216 -8.21 -0.67 -29.69
CA SER A 216 -8.60 -1.30 -30.95
C SER A 216 -8.78 -2.80 -30.78
N ALA A 217 -9.99 -3.31 -30.96
CA ALA A 217 -10.30 -4.74 -30.88
C ALA A 217 -9.46 -5.64 -31.82
N LYS A 218 -8.83 -5.05 -32.85
CA LYS A 218 -7.92 -5.78 -33.76
C LYS A 218 -6.56 -6.07 -33.11
N TYR A 219 -6.03 -5.13 -32.33
CA TYR A 219 -4.69 -5.18 -31.75
C TYR A 219 -4.69 -5.46 -30.25
N HIS A 220 -5.82 -5.18 -29.61
CA HIS A 220 -6.09 -5.28 -28.18
C HIS A 220 -7.47 -5.92 -27.99
N PRO A 221 -7.59 -7.24 -28.22
CA PRO A 221 -8.86 -7.96 -28.06
C PRO A 221 -9.37 -7.96 -26.61
N GLU A 222 -8.50 -7.71 -25.64
CA GLU A 222 -8.79 -7.63 -24.21
C GLU A 222 -9.75 -6.49 -23.82
N GLY A 223 -9.78 -5.40 -24.60
CA GLY A 223 -10.75 -4.32 -24.43
C GLY A 223 -10.14 -2.97 -24.07
N ASP A 224 -10.11 -2.61 -22.79
CA ASP A 224 -9.60 -1.31 -22.31
C ASP A 224 -8.14 -1.34 -21.87
N VAL A 225 -7.59 -0.14 -21.66
CA VAL A 225 -6.18 0.06 -21.25
C VAL A 225 -5.96 -0.45 -19.83
N LEU A 226 -6.88 -0.21 -18.89
CA LEU A 226 -6.68 -0.66 -17.51
C LEU A 226 -6.56 -2.19 -17.42
N TYR A 227 -7.49 -2.90 -18.05
CA TYR A 227 -7.46 -4.36 -18.06
C TYR A 227 -6.19 -4.92 -18.72
N HIS A 228 -5.70 -4.26 -19.77
CA HIS A 228 -4.42 -4.58 -20.38
C HIS A 228 -3.24 -4.41 -19.41
N LEU A 229 -3.14 -3.24 -18.76
CA LEU A 229 -2.06 -2.94 -17.81
C LEU A 229 -2.02 -3.93 -16.64
N LEU A 230 -3.18 -4.31 -16.09
CA LEU A 230 -3.26 -5.30 -15.02
C LEU A 230 -2.83 -6.70 -15.47
N GLN A 231 -3.09 -7.10 -16.72
CA GLN A 231 -2.55 -8.35 -17.26
C GLN A 231 -1.02 -8.30 -17.37
N VAL A 232 -0.47 -7.21 -17.93
CA VAL A 232 0.97 -7.03 -18.08
C VAL A 232 1.66 -7.02 -16.73
N PHE A 233 1.05 -6.38 -15.72
CA PHE A 233 1.55 -6.34 -14.36
C PHE A 233 1.58 -7.73 -13.70
N GLU A 234 0.53 -8.55 -13.84
CA GLU A 234 0.55 -9.93 -13.31
C GLU A 234 1.65 -10.79 -13.97
N LEU A 235 1.82 -10.67 -15.29
CA LEU A 235 2.90 -11.35 -15.99
C LEU A 235 4.28 -10.85 -15.55
N ALA A 236 4.41 -9.54 -15.30
CA ALA A 236 5.64 -8.93 -14.80
C ALA A 236 5.97 -9.41 -13.39
N LYS A 237 4.96 -9.53 -12.51
CA LYS A 237 5.11 -10.12 -11.16
C LYS A 237 5.60 -11.56 -11.21
N GLU A 238 5.14 -12.36 -12.16
CA GLU A 238 5.65 -13.72 -12.34
C GLU A 238 7.12 -13.76 -12.80
N ALA A 239 7.50 -12.84 -13.69
CA ALA A 239 8.85 -12.79 -14.28
C ALA A 239 9.90 -12.11 -13.37
N ARG A 240 9.50 -11.09 -12.61
CA ARG A 240 10.33 -10.17 -11.82
C ARG A 240 9.62 -9.73 -10.53
N PRO A 241 9.29 -10.65 -9.60
CA PRO A 241 8.46 -10.34 -8.42
C PRO A 241 9.08 -9.32 -7.45
N TYR A 242 10.41 -9.19 -7.45
CA TYR A 242 11.13 -8.32 -6.49
C TYR A 242 11.68 -7.05 -7.11
N ASP A 243 11.42 -6.80 -8.40
CA ASP A 243 11.94 -5.65 -9.13
C ASP A 243 10.88 -4.55 -9.19
N GLU A 244 10.89 -3.68 -8.19
CA GLU A 244 9.88 -2.64 -8.05
C GLU A 244 9.81 -1.72 -9.26
N GLU A 245 10.97 -1.24 -9.74
CA GLU A 245 11.07 -0.30 -10.86
C GLU A 245 10.52 -0.91 -12.16
N PHE A 246 10.79 -2.20 -12.38
CA PHE A 246 10.26 -2.94 -13.53
C PHE A 246 8.74 -3.15 -13.43
N LEU A 247 8.24 -3.50 -12.24
CA LEU A 247 6.80 -3.67 -12.01
C LEU A 247 6.03 -2.36 -12.14
N GLN A 248 6.59 -1.24 -11.66
CA GLN A 248 6.05 0.09 -11.90
C GLN A 248 5.98 0.39 -13.41
N ALA A 249 7.05 0.14 -14.17
CA ALA A 249 7.05 0.33 -15.62
C ALA A 249 5.98 -0.53 -16.31
N ALA A 250 5.84 -1.80 -15.91
CA ALA A 250 4.80 -2.69 -16.42
C ALA A 250 3.39 -2.17 -16.19
N LEU A 251 3.09 -1.67 -14.99
CA LEU A 251 1.78 -1.13 -14.63
C LEU A 251 1.50 0.23 -15.29
N LEU A 252 2.52 1.04 -15.55
CA LEU A 252 2.36 2.45 -15.91
C LEU A 252 2.69 2.79 -17.38
N HIS A 253 3.25 1.87 -18.17
CA HIS A 253 3.81 2.18 -19.51
C HIS A 253 2.83 2.85 -20.48
N ASP A 254 1.53 2.60 -20.34
CA ASP A 254 0.48 3.04 -21.26
C ASP A 254 -0.52 4.04 -20.65
N ILE A 255 -0.25 4.58 -19.45
CA ILE A 255 -1.19 5.49 -18.76
C ILE A 255 -1.49 6.76 -19.54
N GLY A 256 -0.54 7.24 -20.35
CA GLY A 256 -0.72 8.45 -21.14
C GLY A 256 -1.80 8.31 -22.22
N LYS A 257 -2.29 7.10 -22.52
CA LYS A 257 -3.45 6.90 -23.39
C LYS A 257 -4.74 7.50 -22.80
N GLY A 258 -4.80 7.69 -21.48
CA GLY A 258 -5.88 8.42 -20.81
C GLY A 258 -5.76 9.94 -20.89
N ILE A 259 -4.60 10.46 -21.27
CA ILE A 259 -4.26 11.89 -21.28
C ILE A 259 -4.20 12.40 -22.74
N ASP A 260 -3.28 11.86 -23.53
CA ASP A 260 -3.13 12.13 -24.96
C ASP A 260 -2.82 10.82 -25.71
N PRO A 261 -3.82 10.21 -26.37
CA PRO A 261 -3.61 8.98 -27.14
C PRO A 261 -2.64 9.09 -28.32
N TYR A 262 -2.36 10.30 -28.81
CA TYR A 262 -1.48 10.52 -29.97
C TYR A 262 -0.01 10.67 -29.57
N ASP A 263 0.24 11.09 -28.32
CA ASP A 263 1.58 11.26 -27.74
C ASP A 263 1.66 10.64 -26.34
N HIS A 264 1.14 9.42 -26.20
CA HIS A 264 0.90 8.79 -24.90
C HIS A 264 2.16 8.57 -24.09
N VAL A 265 3.30 8.36 -24.75
CA VAL A 265 4.59 8.18 -24.06
C VAL A 265 4.97 9.46 -23.33
N ASN A 266 5.03 10.60 -24.03
CA ASN A 266 5.40 11.87 -23.41
C ASN A 266 4.36 12.32 -22.39
N ALA A 267 3.06 12.17 -22.70
CA ALA A 267 1.99 12.53 -21.78
C ALA A 267 2.04 11.71 -20.47
N GLY A 268 2.35 10.42 -20.57
CA GLY A 268 2.54 9.55 -19.40
C GLY A 268 3.76 9.96 -18.58
N LEU A 269 4.91 10.20 -19.22
CA LEU A 269 6.13 10.62 -18.52
C LEU A 269 5.99 11.98 -17.84
N GLN A 270 5.33 12.95 -18.48
CA GLN A 270 5.04 14.25 -17.86
C GLN A 270 4.15 14.12 -16.62
N ALA A 271 3.19 13.20 -16.63
CA ALA A 271 2.33 12.94 -15.48
C ALA A 271 3.06 12.22 -14.33
N LEU A 272 4.17 11.54 -14.62
CA LEU A 272 4.97 10.79 -13.65
C LEU A 272 6.27 11.52 -13.25
N GLU A 273 6.48 12.75 -13.72
CA GLU A 273 7.71 13.49 -13.47
C GLU A 273 7.96 13.66 -11.96
N GLY A 274 9.14 13.23 -11.50
CA GLY A 274 9.56 13.36 -10.10
C GLY A 274 8.98 12.32 -9.14
N VAL A 275 8.15 11.37 -9.61
CA VAL A 275 7.56 10.32 -8.75
C VAL A 275 7.97 8.89 -9.14
N ILE A 276 8.71 8.73 -10.24
CA ILE A 276 9.31 7.46 -10.68
C ILE A 276 10.83 7.58 -10.76
N SER A 277 11.54 6.44 -10.74
CA SER A 277 13.00 6.42 -10.91
C SER A 277 13.42 6.63 -12.36
N GLU A 278 14.69 6.97 -12.58
CA GLU A 278 15.28 7.09 -13.92
C GLU A 278 15.16 5.77 -14.72
N ARG A 279 15.23 4.62 -14.06
CA ARG A 279 15.09 3.30 -14.71
C ARG A 279 13.66 3.03 -15.13
N THR A 280 12.67 3.29 -14.27
CA THR A 280 11.25 3.20 -14.64
C THR A 280 10.93 4.16 -15.78
N GLU A 281 11.42 5.39 -15.72
CA GLU A 281 11.28 6.38 -16.79
C GLU A 281 11.87 5.84 -18.11
N PHE A 282 13.09 5.29 -18.10
CA PHE A 282 13.72 4.71 -19.28
C PHE A 282 12.88 3.58 -19.91
N LEU A 283 12.36 2.66 -19.10
CA LEU A 283 11.54 1.54 -19.57
C LEU A 283 10.24 2.03 -20.23
N ILE A 284 9.58 3.02 -19.62
CA ILE A 284 8.37 3.63 -20.17
C ILE A 284 8.70 4.45 -21.43
N ALA A 285 9.76 5.26 -21.44
CA ALA A 285 10.14 6.09 -22.57
C ALA A 285 10.40 5.27 -23.85
N HIS A 286 10.95 4.07 -23.69
CA HIS A 286 11.44 3.27 -24.82
C HIS A 286 10.60 2.03 -25.15
N HIS A 287 9.44 1.81 -24.50
CA HIS A 287 8.61 0.62 -24.76
C HIS A 287 8.11 0.54 -26.22
N MET A 288 7.88 1.70 -26.86
CA MET A 288 7.54 1.79 -28.29
C MET A 288 8.76 1.58 -29.19
N ASP A 289 9.94 2.05 -28.78
CA ASP A 289 11.18 1.78 -29.52
C ASP A 289 11.52 0.28 -29.51
N ALA A 290 11.24 -0.43 -28.41
CA ALA A 290 11.37 -1.89 -28.34
C ALA A 290 10.44 -2.60 -29.35
N GLN A 291 9.23 -2.08 -29.56
CA GLN A 291 8.33 -2.57 -30.61
C GLN A 291 8.90 -2.30 -32.01
N ALA A 292 9.42 -1.10 -32.24
CA ALA A 292 10.07 -0.74 -33.50
C ALA A 292 11.31 -1.60 -33.76
N LEU A 293 12.06 -1.97 -32.72
CA LEU A 293 13.22 -2.85 -32.82
C LEU A 293 12.80 -4.27 -33.22
N LYS A 294 11.78 -4.84 -32.55
CA LYS A 294 11.25 -6.17 -32.84
C LYS A 294 10.64 -6.27 -34.25
N SER A 295 10.06 -5.18 -34.74
CA SER A 295 9.53 -5.08 -36.11
C SER A 295 10.58 -4.74 -37.17
N GLY A 296 11.83 -4.47 -36.78
CA GLY A 296 12.92 -4.10 -37.68
C GLY A 296 12.79 -2.70 -38.29
N THR A 297 11.96 -1.83 -37.70
CA THR A 297 11.70 -0.46 -38.18
C THR A 297 12.50 0.60 -37.42
N LEU A 298 13.18 0.23 -36.33
CA LEU A 298 13.96 1.16 -35.52
C LEU A 298 15.24 1.62 -36.25
N GLY A 299 15.50 2.93 -36.19
CA GLY A 299 16.70 3.52 -36.76
C GLY A 299 17.99 3.02 -36.11
N HIS A 300 19.04 2.81 -36.91
CA HIS A 300 20.32 2.21 -36.47
C HIS A 300 20.96 2.90 -35.25
N ARG A 301 20.93 4.24 -35.18
CA ARG A 301 21.49 4.99 -34.04
C ARG A 301 20.74 4.73 -32.73
N MET A 302 19.41 4.70 -32.78
CA MET A 302 18.59 4.44 -31.60
C MET A 302 18.77 3.00 -31.15
N ARG A 303 18.79 2.05 -32.10
CA ARG A 303 19.09 0.65 -31.82
C ARG A 303 20.39 0.47 -31.03
N LEU A 304 21.50 1.05 -31.50
CA LEU A 304 22.79 0.95 -30.81
C LEU A 304 22.74 1.55 -29.40
N ARG A 305 22.00 2.65 -29.21
CA ARG A 305 21.80 3.27 -27.90
C ARG A 305 21.05 2.33 -26.96
N LEU A 306 19.94 1.75 -27.42
CA LEU A 306 19.16 0.82 -26.62
C LEU A 306 19.96 -0.43 -26.26
N GLU A 307 20.62 -1.07 -27.24
CA GLU A 307 21.44 -2.27 -27.02
C GLU A 307 22.63 -2.02 -26.08
N SER A 308 23.04 -0.77 -25.88
CA SER A 308 24.10 -0.40 -24.92
C SER A 308 23.59 -0.09 -23.52
N SER A 309 22.27 0.04 -23.33
CA SER A 309 21.68 0.32 -22.01
C SER A 309 21.80 -0.90 -21.09
N PRO A 310 22.12 -0.71 -19.80
CA PRO A 310 22.07 -1.82 -18.83
C PRO A 310 20.66 -2.42 -18.71
N ASP A 311 19.62 -1.62 -18.96
CA ASP A 311 18.21 -2.01 -18.85
C ASP A 311 17.62 -2.56 -20.16
N PHE A 312 18.48 -2.85 -21.15
CA PHE A 312 18.02 -3.33 -22.47
C PHE A 312 17.24 -4.64 -22.39
N GLU A 313 17.72 -5.61 -21.61
CA GLU A 313 17.08 -6.92 -21.46
C GLU A 313 15.71 -6.79 -20.79
N ASP A 314 15.60 -5.92 -19.77
CA ASP A 314 14.33 -5.67 -19.10
C ASP A 314 13.37 -4.89 -20.01
N LEU A 315 13.84 -3.92 -20.80
CA LEU A 315 13.02 -3.25 -21.82
C LEU A 315 12.44 -4.25 -22.83
N MET A 316 13.26 -5.21 -23.29
CA MET A 316 12.82 -6.24 -24.22
C MET A 316 11.85 -7.24 -23.56
N LEU A 317 12.06 -7.56 -22.28
CA LEU A 317 11.13 -8.37 -21.49
C LEU A 317 9.79 -7.66 -21.34
N LEU A 318 9.78 -6.38 -20.94
CA LEU A 318 8.56 -5.57 -20.83
C LEU A 318 7.76 -5.58 -22.13
N ARG A 319 8.44 -5.42 -23.28
CA ARG A 319 7.82 -5.50 -24.60
C ARG A 319 7.21 -6.87 -24.89
N GLU A 320 7.85 -7.93 -24.45
CA GLU A 320 7.31 -9.29 -24.60
C GLU A 320 6.06 -9.47 -23.74
N LEU A 321 6.09 -9.03 -22.49
CA LEU A 321 4.95 -9.11 -21.57
C LEU A 321 3.77 -8.24 -22.02
N ASP A 322 4.00 -7.04 -22.56
CA ASP A 322 2.95 -6.21 -23.18
C ASP A 322 2.28 -6.96 -24.35
N ASN A 323 3.03 -7.67 -25.18
CA ASN A 323 2.40 -8.49 -26.23
C ASN A 323 1.56 -9.65 -25.65
N GLN A 324 2.02 -10.25 -24.56
CA GLN A 324 1.35 -11.38 -23.92
C GLN A 324 0.08 -10.96 -23.17
N GLY A 325 0.05 -9.77 -22.56
CA GLY A 325 -1.07 -9.19 -21.80
C GLY A 325 -2.28 -8.75 -22.64
N ARG A 326 -2.48 -9.36 -23.81
CA ARG A 326 -3.56 -9.07 -24.77
C ARG A 326 -4.53 -10.25 -24.87
N GLN A 327 -4.92 -10.80 -23.71
CA GLN A 327 -5.78 -11.97 -23.62
C GLN A 327 -7.20 -11.60 -23.18
N VAL A 328 -8.17 -12.36 -23.67
CA VAL A 328 -9.59 -12.19 -23.29
C VAL A 328 -9.94 -13.17 -22.18
N GLY A 329 -10.64 -12.69 -21.15
CA GLY A 329 -11.20 -13.56 -20.10
C GLY A 329 -10.17 -14.07 -19.08
N VAL A 330 -9.02 -13.41 -18.99
CA VAL A 330 -8.02 -13.66 -17.94
C VAL A 330 -8.45 -12.98 -16.64
N THR A 331 -8.30 -13.67 -15.52
CA THR A 331 -8.49 -13.10 -14.20
C THR A 331 -7.26 -12.27 -13.83
N VAL A 332 -7.48 -11.01 -13.45
CA VAL A 332 -6.45 -10.10 -12.96
C VAL A 332 -6.83 -9.55 -11.59
N GLY A 333 -5.85 -9.05 -10.84
CA GLY A 333 -6.10 -8.29 -9.61
C GLY A 333 -6.73 -6.92 -9.89
N THR A 334 -7.11 -6.23 -8.82
CA THR A 334 -7.59 -4.84 -8.88
C THR A 334 -6.41 -3.85 -8.93
N VAL A 335 -6.70 -2.57 -9.20
CA VAL A 335 -5.71 -1.49 -9.07
C VAL A 335 -5.14 -1.45 -7.65
N ASP A 336 -6.01 -1.58 -6.65
CA ASP A 336 -5.60 -1.53 -5.25
C ASP A 336 -4.70 -2.73 -4.91
N ASP A 337 -5.01 -3.96 -5.38
CA ASP A 337 -4.13 -5.12 -5.21
C ASP A 337 -2.73 -4.89 -5.82
N ALA A 338 -2.66 -4.23 -6.98
CA ALA A 338 -1.40 -3.95 -7.66
C ALA A 338 -0.56 -2.88 -6.92
N LEU A 339 -1.20 -1.81 -6.48
CA LEU A 339 -0.55 -0.72 -5.74
C LEU A 339 -0.11 -1.17 -4.35
N ASP A 340 -0.93 -1.97 -3.65
CA ASP A 340 -0.56 -2.54 -2.36
C ASP A 340 0.66 -3.47 -2.49
N TYR A 341 0.73 -4.28 -3.55
CA TYR A 341 1.91 -5.10 -3.84
C TYR A 341 3.18 -4.25 -4.04
N LEU A 342 3.09 -3.17 -4.83
CA LEU A 342 4.22 -2.26 -5.05
C LEU A 342 4.63 -1.54 -3.76
N ARG A 343 3.66 -1.09 -2.96
CA ARG A 343 3.91 -0.43 -1.67
C ARG A 343 4.61 -1.37 -0.68
N GLU A 344 4.18 -2.63 -0.62
CA GLU A 344 4.84 -3.65 0.20
C GLU A 344 6.28 -3.95 -0.26
N LEU A 345 6.52 -3.86 -1.57
CA LEU A 345 7.84 -4.08 -2.16
C LEU A 345 8.79 -2.92 -1.87
N ALA A 346 8.34 -1.68 -2.05
CA ALA A 346 9.10 -0.47 -1.71
C ALA A 346 9.51 -0.44 -0.23
N GLN A 347 8.57 -0.78 0.66
CA GLN A 347 8.86 -0.89 2.09
C GLN A 347 9.87 -1.99 2.43
N SER A 348 10.02 -3.05 1.60
CA SER A 348 11.14 -3.99 1.77
C SER A 348 12.45 -3.40 1.29
N ASN A 349 12.45 -2.69 0.17
CA ASN A 349 13.67 -2.18 -0.45
C ASN A 349 14.32 -1.10 0.44
N GLU A 350 13.53 -0.21 1.05
CA GLU A 350 14.03 0.73 2.08
C GLU A 350 14.57 0.03 3.35
N GLY A 351 14.26 -1.27 3.52
CA GLY A 351 14.65 -2.11 4.64
C GLY A 351 15.97 -2.87 4.46
N ASP A 352 16.62 -2.80 3.29
CA ASP A 352 17.85 -3.53 2.96
C ASP A 352 19.08 -2.61 2.72
N ASP A 353 18.89 -1.28 2.67
CA ASP A 353 19.96 -0.25 2.66
C ASP A 353 20.32 0.23 4.09
#